data_AF-A0A8T3UPN6-F1
#
_entry.id   AF-A0A8T3UPN6-F1
#
_cell.length_a   1.000
_cell.length_b   1.000
_cell.length_c   1.000
_cell.angle_alpha   90.00
_cell.angle_beta   90.00
_cell.angle_gamma   90.00
#
_symmetry.space_group_name_H-M   'P 1'
#
loop_
_entity.id
_entity.type
_entity.pdbx_description
1 polymer ?
#
loop_
_entity_poly.entity_id
_entity_poly.type
_entity_poly.pdbx_seq_one_letter_code
_entity_poly.pdbx_strand_id
1 'polypeptide(L)' 'MLCITFEYHTDKMIRYISDLLIKGNGFGDIHNSKDIFIKAIGPNETLKTAVKPEWFERHKIELGYWG' A
#
# COMPACT_ATOMS: atom_id res chain seq x y z
N MET A 1 7.31 -7.95 10.94
CA MET A 1 6.38 -7.66 9.82
C MET A 1 5.85 -6.26 10.03
N LEU A 2 6.28 -5.32 9.20
CA LEU A 2 5.86 -3.92 9.30
C LEU A 2 4.45 -3.79 8.71
N CYS A 3 3.51 -3.21 9.46
CA CYS A 3 2.14 -2.97 9.01
C CYS A 3 1.84 -1.48 9.10
N ILE A 4 1.45 -0.88 7.98
CA ILE A 4 1.22 0.56 7.85
C ILE A 4 -0.22 0.77 7.42
N THR A 5 -0.94 1.63 8.15
CA THR A 5 -2.32 1.98 7.83
C THR A 5 -2.38 3.38 7.26
N PHE A 6 -3.14 3.53 6.18
CA PHE A 6 -3.44 4.79 5.53
C PHE A 6 -4.94 5.02 5.56
N GLU A 7 -5.36 6.18 6.04
CA GLU A 7 -6.76 6.60 6.04
C GLU A 7 -6.92 7.74 5.04
N TYR A 8 -7.80 7.55 4.07
CA TYR A 8 -8.05 8.49 2.99
C TYR A 8 -9.48 8.98 3.02
N HIS A 9 -9.67 10.26 2.70
CA HIS A 9 -11.01 10.87 2.58
C HIS A 9 -11.74 10.51 1.28
N THR A 10 -11.13 9.70 0.39
CA THR A 10 -11.73 9.30 -0.88
C THR A 10 -11.31 7.90 -1.29
N ASP A 11 -12.24 7.12 -1.85
CA ASP A 11 -11.96 5.79 -2.41
C ASP A 11 -11.09 5.87 -3.67
N LYS A 12 -10.97 7.06 -4.31
CA LYS A 12 -10.08 7.25 -5.46
C LYS A 12 -8.63 6.91 -5.14
N MET A 13 -8.19 7.14 -3.89
CA MET A 13 -6.84 6.76 -3.46
C MET A 13 -6.66 5.25 -3.41
N ILE A 14 -7.70 4.50 -3.04
CA ILE A 14 -7.63 3.02 -2.99
C ILE A 14 -7.42 2.44 -4.39
N ARG A 15 -8.16 2.96 -5.37
CA ARG A 15 -8.01 2.58 -6.79
C ARG A 15 -6.65 2.98 -7.34
N TYR A 16 -6.20 4.20 -7.01
CA TYR A 16 -4.89 4.69 -7.41
C TYR A 16 -3.74 3.79 -6.92
N ILE A 17 -3.77 3.40 -5.65
CA ILE A 17 -2.78 2.49 -5.05
C ILE A 17 -2.84 1.13 -5.75
N SER A 18 -4.03 0.62 -6.03
CA SER A 18 -4.21 -0.66 -6.72
C SER A 18 -3.58 -0.64 -8.12
N ASP A 19 -3.80 0.44 -8.88
CA ASP A 19 -3.19 0.63 -10.20
C ASP A 19 -1.66 0.72 -10.13
N LEU A 20 -1.11 1.44 -9.13
CA LEU A 20 0.34 1.52 -8.93
C LEU A 20 0.95 0.17 -8.58
N LEU A 21 0.27 -0.65 -7.78
CA LEU A 21 0.70 -2.01 -7.45
C LEU A 21 0.74 -2.91 -8.68
N ILE A 22 -0.30 -2.86 -9.52
CA ILE A 22 -0.36 -3.65 -10.75
C ILE A 22 0.73 -3.21 -11.73
N LYS A 23 0.81 -1.91 -12.03
CA LYS A 23 1.78 -1.36 -13.00
C LYS A 23 3.23 -1.52 -12.55
N GLY A 24 3.48 -1.39 -11.24
CA GLY A 24 4.81 -1.48 -10.65
C GLY A 24 5.21 -2.90 -10.23
N ASN A 25 4.38 -3.91 -10.46
CA ASN A 25 4.57 -5.26 -9.90
C ASN A 25 4.89 -5.22 -8.39
N GLY A 26 4.15 -4.40 -7.66
CA GLY A 26 4.44 -4.01 -6.28
C GLY A 26 3.95 -5.00 -5.22
N PHE A 27 3.09 -5.94 -5.59
CA PHE A 27 2.59 -6.97 -4.67
C PHE A 27 3.74 -7.80 -4.10
N GLY A 28 3.73 -7.95 -2.78
CA GLY A 28 4.63 -8.82 -2.02
C GLY A 28 3.97 -10.15 -1.69
N ASP A 29 4.65 -10.93 -0.86
CA ASP A 29 4.20 -12.20 -0.32
C ASP A 29 3.86 -12.05 1.16
N ILE A 30 2.65 -12.47 1.54
CA ILE A 30 2.16 -12.41 2.91
C ILE A 30 2.96 -13.30 3.87
N HIS A 31 3.65 -14.32 3.35
CA HIS A 31 4.49 -15.22 4.13
C HIS A 31 5.94 -14.73 4.23
N ASN A 32 6.32 -13.72 3.45
CA ASN A 32 7.65 -13.12 3.50
C ASN A 32 7.71 -12.06 4.60
N SER A 33 8.47 -12.33 5.66
CA SER A 33 8.60 -11.44 6.81
C SER A 33 9.29 -10.09 6.51
N LYS A 34 9.97 -10.00 5.35
CA LYS A 34 10.60 -8.77 4.86
C LYS A 34 9.62 -7.83 4.18
N ASP A 35 8.51 -8.34 3.66
CA ASP A 35 7.54 -7.53 2.95
C ASP A 35 6.70 -6.69 3.93
N ILE A 36 6.18 -5.58 3.41
CA ILE A 36 5.45 -4.59 4.19
C ILE A 36 3.96 -4.83 3.96
N PHE A 37 3.18 -4.87 5.03
CA PHE A 37 1.74 -4.93 4.93
C PHE A 37 1.18 -3.52 4.93
N ILE A 38 0.36 -3.20 3.93
CA ILE A 38 -0.38 -1.95 3.90
C ILE A 38 -1.88 -2.22 4.09
N LYS A 39 -2.52 -1.32 4.83
CA LYS A 39 -3.97 -1.23 4.95
C LYS A 39 -4.39 0.17 4.54
N ALA A 40 -4.91 0.31 3.33
CA ALA A 40 -5.48 1.57 2.84
C ALA A 40 -7.00 1.54 3.04
N ILE A 41 -7.53 2.53 3.76
CA ILE A 41 -8.94 2.64 4.14
C ILE A 41 -9.51 3.91 3.50
N GLY A 42 -10.49 3.74 2.62
CA GLY A 42 -11.32 4.83 2.10
C GLY A 42 -12.70 4.84 2.78
N PRO A 43 -13.58 5.78 2.39
CA PRO A 43 -14.94 5.85 2.93
C PRO A 43 -15.76 4.57 2.73
N ASN A 44 -15.60 3.89 1.59
CA ASN A 44 -16.37 2.69 1.24
C ASN A 44 -15.48 1.50 0.85
N GLU A 45 -14.24 1.74 0.46
CA GLU A 45 -13.31 0.70 0.01
C GLU A 45 -12.18 0.50 1.03
N THR A 46 -11.67 -0.74 1.13
CA THR A 46 -10.47 -1.03 1.92
C THR A 46 -9.59 -2.00 1.14
N LEU A 47 -8.31 -1.64 0.99
CA LEU A 47 -7.28 -2.48 0.41
C LEU A 47 -6.35 -2.95 1.53
N LYS A 48 -6.18 -4.27 1.64
CA LYS A 48 -5.21 -4.92 2.53
C LYS A 48 -4.33 -5.81 1.68
N THR A 49 -3.03 -5.55 1.67
CA THR A 49 -2.11 -6.36 0.88
C THR A 49 -0.68 -6.26 1.38
N ALA A 50 0.13 -7.29 1.08
CA ALA A 50 1.57 -7.22 1.23
C ALA A 50 2.17 -6.52 0.00
N VAL A 51 3.19 -5.71 0.22
CA VAL A 51 3.93 -4.98 -0.81
C VAL A 51 5.42 -5.18 -0.63
N LYS A 52 6.14 -5.19 -1.75
CA LYS A 52 7.60 -5.26 -1.75
C LYS A 52 8.20 -4.01 -1.09
N PRO A 53 9.25 -4.14 -0.26
CA PRO A 53 9.89 -2.99 0.37
C PRO A 53 10.38 -1.95 -0.63
N GLU A 54 10.93 -2.36 -1.77
CA GLU A 54 11.46 -1.45 -2.79
C GLU A 54 10.34 -0.67 -3.49
N TRP A 55 9.17 -1.30 -3.67
CA TRP A 55 7.98 -0.61 -4.18
C TRP A 55 7.48 0.40 -3.16
N PHE A 56 7.39 -0.01 -1.89
CA PHE A 56 6.94 0.88 -0.81
C PHE A 56 7.84 2.10 -0.69
N GLU A 57 9.17 1.94 -0.63
CA GLU A 57 10.10 3.07 -0.51
C GLU A 57 10.01 4.07 -1.67
N ARG A 58 9.72 3.61 -2.88
CA ARG A 58 9.53 4.50 -4.04
C ARG A 58 8.25 5.33 -3.96
N HIS A 59 7.19 4.78 -3.37
CA HIS A 59 5.86 5.38 -3.36
C HIS A 59 5.44 5.94 -2.00
N LYS A 60 6.20 5.71 -0.92
CA LYS A 60 5.79 6.04 0.45
C LYS A 60 5.34 7.49 0.64
N ILE A 61 6.05 8.45 0.03
CA ILE A 61 5.71 9.87 0.10
C ILE A 61 4.36 10.17 -0.58
N GLU A 62 4.12 9.57 -1.74
CA GLU A 62 2.87 9.71 -2.50
C GLU A 62 1.68 9.06 -1.76
N LEU A 63 1.93 8.00 -1.00
CA LEU A 63 0.95 7.39 -0.09
C LEU A 63 0.72 8.23 1.19
N GLY A 64 1.49 9.30 1.41
CA GLY A 64 1.41 10.13 2.61
C GLY A 64 2.20 9.60 3.81
N TYR A 65 3.14 8.67 3.61
CA TYR A 65 4.06 8.18 4.62
C TYR A 65 5.38 8.97 4.59
N TRP A 66 5.62 9.76 5.64
CA TRP A 66 6.79 10.63 5.78
C TRP A 66 7.90 10.06 6.70
N GLY A 67 7.78 8.78 7.07
CA GLY A 67 8.71 8.06 7.96
C GLY A 67 9.96 7.51 7.29
#